data_AF-A0A7V7Y129-F1
#
_entry.id   AF-A0A7V7Y129-F1
#
_cell.length_a   1.000
_cell.length_b   1.000
_cell.length_c   1.000
_cell.angle_alpha   90.00
_cell.angle_beta   90.00
_cell.angle_gamma   90.00
#
_symmetry.space_group_name_H-M   'P 1'
#
loop_
_entity.id
_entity.type
_entity.pdbx_description
1 polymer ?
#
loop_
_entity_poly.entity_id
_entity_poly.type
_entity_poly.pdbx_seq_one_letter_code
_entity_poly.pdbx_strand_id
1 'polypeptide(L)'
;EGTHAYIHPRIAVKNAEKITELSDLERDIILKHMWGATIAPPKYKEGYIVTFVDKYCAVKEAAQPMSASMRKRWQRYFGKESSI
;
A
#
# COMPACT_ATOMS: atom_id res chain seq x y z
N GLU A 1 -22.19 -4.06 -2.13
CA GLU A 1 -21.11 -3.40 -2.89
C GLU A 1 -20.35 -2.47 -1.95
N GLY A 2 -19.03 -2.43 -2.02
CA GLY A 2 -18.20 -1.61 -1.16
C GLY A 2 -16.91 -1.27 -1.89
N THR A 3 -16.35 -0.09 -1.65
CA THR A 3 -15.06 0.30 -2.23
C THR A 3 -14.00 -0.72 -1.85
N HIS A 4 -13.13 -1.10 -2.79
CA HIS A 4 -12.11 -2.14 -2.63
C HIS A 4 -11.36 -2.05 -1.28
N ALA A 5 -11.05 -0.84 -0.81
CA ALA A 5 -10.38 -0.57 0.46
C ALA A 5 -11.10 -1.13 1.71
N TYR A 6 -12.43 -1.21 1.72
CA TYR A 6 -13.22 -1.69 2.87
C TYR A 6 -13.53 -3.19 2.78
N ILE A 7 -13.55 -3.76 1.58
CA ILE A 7 -13.80 -5.19 1.37
C ILE A 7 -12.51 -5.99 1.51
N HIS A 8 -11.41 -5.49 0.95
CA HIS A 8 -10.10 -6.14 0.95
C HIS A 8 -9.66 -6.68 2.32
N PRO A 9 -9.63 -5.88 3.41
CA PRO A 9 -9.16 -6.38 4.71
C PRO A 9 -10.07 -7.47 5.30
N ARG A 10 -11.39 -7.40 5.02
CA ARG A 10 -12.35 -8.41 5.49
C ARG A 10 -12.18 -9.73 4.75
N ILE A 11 -11.85 -9.70 3.46
CA ILE A 11 -11.51 -10.90 2.69
C ILE A 11 -10.15 -11.45 3.14
N ALA A 12 -9.16 -10.58 3.36
CA ALA A 12 -7.82 -10.98 3.81
C ALA A 12 -7.87 -11.76 5.13
N VAL A 13 -8.64 -11.29 6.12
CA VAL A 13 -8.85 -12.02 7.39
C VAL A 13 -9.50 -13.37 7.17
N LYS A 14 -10.59 -13.43 6.39
CA LYS A 14 -11.26 -14.70 6.08
C LYS A 14 -10.35 -15.69 5.35
N ASN A 15 -9.39 -15.22 4.58
CA ASN A 15 -8.43 -16.07 3.90
C ASN A 15 -7.31 -16.53 4.84
N ALA A 16 -6.82 -15.64 5.71
CA ALA A 16 -5.83 -15.98 6.74
C ALA A 16 -6.38 -17.03 7.73
N GLU A 17 -7.63 -16.88 8.17
CA GLU A 17 -8.32 -17.84 9.07
C GLU A 17 -8.48 -19.24 8.46
N LYS A 18 -8.39 -19.38 7.12
CA LYS A 18 -8.46 -20.70 6.47
C LYS A 18 -7.13 -21.45 6.50
N ILE A 19 -6.02 -20.74 6.69
CA ILE A 19 -4.66 -21.31 6.58
C ILE A 19 -3.95 -21.36 7.93
N THR A 20 -4.40 -20.59 8.92
CA THR A 20 -3.82 -20.55 10.26
C THR A 20 -4.81 -20.01 11.28
N GLU A 21 -4.61 -20.34 12.55
CA GLU A 21 -5.33 -19.72 13.65
C GLU A 21 -4.79 -18.31 13.90
N LEU A 22 -5.70 -17.34 14.11
CA LEU A 22 -5.32 -15.95 14.35
C LEU A 22 -5.66 -15.55 15.78
N SER A 23 -4.71 -14.91 16.45
CA SER A 23 -4.98 -14.17 17.68
C SER A 23 -5.80 -12.91 17.41
N ASP A 24 -6.42 -12.35 18.45
CA ASP A 24 -7.14 -11.07 18.36
C ASP A 24 -6.26 -9.92 17.84
N LEU A 25 -4.96 -9.96 18.18
CA LEU A 25 -3.97 -8.98 17.72
C LEU A 25 -3.75 -9.10 16.21
N GLU A 26 -3.44 -10.30 15.71
CA GLU A 26 -3.21 -10.52 14.28
C GLU A 26 -4.46 -10.23 13.46
N ARG A 27 -5.64 -10.61 13.97
CA ARG A 27 -6.92 -10.32 13.34
C ARG A 27 -7.16 -8.83 13.19
N ASP A 28 -6.87 -8.04 14.23
CA ASP A 28 -7.00 -6.57 14.19
C ASP A 28 -6.00 -5.95 13.19
N ILE A 29 -4.76 -6.44 13.17
CA ILE A 29 -3.74 -6.01 12.20
C ILE A 29 -4.24 -6.22 10.77
N ILE A 30 -4.70 -7.44 10.43
CA ILE A 30 -5.15 -7.73 9.07
C ILE A 30 -6.46 -7.00 8.75
N LEU A 31 -7.38 -6.81 9.71
CA LEU A 31 -8.61 -6.05 9.46
C LEU A 31 -8.36 -4.55 9.23
N LYS A 32 -7.31 -3.99 9.82
CA LYS A 32 -7.11 -2.53 9.86
C LYS A 32 -5.87 -2.03 9.16
N HIS A 33 -5.10 -2.92 8.53
CA HIS A 33 -3.92 -2.52 7.77
C HIS A 33 -4.25 -1.49 6.68
N MET A 34 -5.47 -1.40 6.18
CA MET A 34 -5.89 -0.38 5.19
C MET A 34 -6.19 1.00 5.79
N TRP A 35 -5.87 1.25 7.07
CA TRP A 35 -6.04 2.57 7.68
C TRP A 35 -5.32 3.66 6.86
N GLY A 36 -5.99 4.79 6.69
CA GLY A 36 -5.61 5.85 5.73
C GLY A 36 -6.37 5.77 4.40
N ALA A 37 -6.70 4.56 3.94
CA ALA A 37 -7.69 4.32 2.88
C ALA A 37 -9.09 3.98 3.46
N THR A 38 -9.14 3.57 4.72
CA THR A 38 -10.35 3.40 5.53
C THR A 38 -10.30 4.29 6.77
N ILE A 39 -11.45 4.54 7.38
CA ILE A 39 -11.58 5.37 8.60
C ILE A 39 -11.28 4.63 9.91
N ALA A 40 -10.83 3.36 9.86
CA ALA A 40 -10.69 2.52 11.05
C ALA A 40 -9.22 2.39 11.50
N PRO A 41 -8.77 3.09 12.56
CA PRO A 41 -7.40 3.02 13.05
C PRO A 41 -7.08 1.69 13.76
N PRO A 42 -5.85 1.15 13.62
CA PRO A 42 -5.40 -0.04 14.34
C PRO A 42 -5.56 0.10 15.86
N LYS A 43 -5.94 -0.98 16.55
CA LYS A 43 -6.05 -1.01 18.02
C LYS A 43 -4.69 -1.26 18.66
N TYR A 44 -3.86 -2.10 18.02
CA TYR A 44 -2.55 -2.50 18.52
C TYR A 44 -1.43 -1.72 17.83
N LYS A 45 -0.30 -1.52 18.52
CA LYS A 45 0.85 -0.73 18.03
C LYS A 45 1.48 -1.37 16.79
N GLU A 46 1.56 -2.69 16.80
CA GLU A 46 2.04 -3.53 15.70
C GLU A 46 1.23 -3.29 14.42
N GLY A 47 -0.08 -3.03 14.56
CA GLY A 47 -0.94 -2.70 13.42
C GLY A 47 -0.60 -1.38 12.74
N TYR A 48 -0.11 -0.39 13.49
CA TYR A 48 0.41 0.84 12.90
C TYR A 48 1.69 0.58 12.11
N ILE A 49 2.60 -0.25 12.64
CA ILE A 49 3.85 -0.62 11.95
C ILE A 49 3.53 -1.28 10.60
N VAL A 50 2.66 -2.30 10.62
CA VAL A 50 2.24 -3.00 9.40
C VAL A 50 1.58 -2.04 8.41
N THR A 51 0.70 -1.16 8.90
CA THR A 51 0.05 -0.15 8.07
C THR A 51 1.07 0.75 7.39
N PHE A 52 2.04 1.31 8.11
CA PHE A 52 3.01 2.23 7.52
C PHE A 52 3.95 1.55 6.52
N VAL A 53 4.43 0.35 6.83
CA VAL A 53 5.32 -0.42 5.95
C VAL A 53 4.61 -0.75 4.63
N ASP A 54 3.33 -1.16 4.69
CA ASP A 54 2.51 -1.43 3.51
C ASP A 54 2.45 -0.22 2.55
N LYS A 55 2.18 0.98 3.07
CA LYS A 55 2.04 2.20 2.25
C LYS A 55 3.40 2.63 1.72
N TYR A 56 4.44 2.54 2.54
CA TYR A 56 5.80 2.85 2.11
C TYR A 56 6.22 1.99 0.93
N CYS A 57 6.00 0.67 1.00
CA CYS A 57 6.29 -0.24 -0.10
C CYS A 57 5.46 0.10 -1.34
N ALA A 58 4.15 0.30 -1.19
CA ALA A 58 3.27 0.65 -2.29
C ALA A 58 3.67 1.96 -2.99
N VAL A 59 3.98 3.01 -2.22
CA VAL A 59 4.44 4.31 -2.75
C VAL A 59 5.79 4.17 -3.43
N LYS A 60 6.73 3.44 -2.83
CA LYS A 60 8.05 3.20 -3.42
C LYS A 60 7.92 2.48 -4.76
N GLU A 61 7.16 1.39 -4.81
CA GLU A 61 6.90 0.63 -6.04
C GLU A 61 6.23 1.47 -7.12
N ALA A 62 5.25 2.31 -6.76
CA ALA A 62 4.62 3.22 -7.70
C ALA A 62 5.56 4.33 -8.20
N ALA A 63 6.47 4.81 -7.34
CA ALA A 63 7.39 5.90 -7.66
C ALA A 63 8.59 5.45 -8.53
N GLN A 64 9.05 4.21 -8.41
CA GLN A 64 10.18 3.70 -9.20
C GLN A 64 10.00 3.82 -10.73
N PRO A 65 8.92 3.30 -11.35
CA PRO A 65 8.72 3.43 -12.80
C PRO A 65 8.46 4.88 -13.22
N MET A 66 7.86 5.68 -12.33
CA MET A 66 7.61 7.11 -12.56
C MET A 66 8.94 7.87 -12.68
N SER A 67 9.89 7.65 -11.78
CA SER A 67 11.22 8.27 -11.82
C SER A 67 12.00 7.94 -13.11
N ALA A 68 11.94 6.68 -13.56
CA ALA A 68 12.62 6.23 -14.77
C ALA A 68 11.98 6.83 -16.04
N SER A 69 10.66 6.91 -16.07
CA SER A 69 9.90 7.50 -17.18
C SER A 69 10.05 9.01 -17.24
N MET A 70 10.03 9.69 -16.08
CA MET A 70 10.30 11.13 -15.96
C MET A 70 11.72 11.47 -16.40
N ARG A 71 12.73 10.67 -16.02
CA ARG A 71 14.12 10.86 -16.46
C ARG A 71 14.26 10.73 -17.98
N LYS A 72 13.62 9.73 -18.60
CA LYS A 72 13.59 9.60 -20.08
C LYS A 72 12.89 10.78 -20.75
N ARG A 73 11.79 11.27 -20.17
CA ARG A 73 11.03 12.40 -20.71
C ARG A 73 11.80 13.72 -20.57
N TRP A 74 12.48 13.92 -19.45
CA TRP A 74 13.37 15.06 -19.18
C TRP A 74 14.56 15.08 -20.14
N GLN A 75 15.24 13.94 -20.33
CA GLN A 75 16.32 13.80 -21.31
C GLN A 75 15.86 14.09 -22.75
N ARG A 76 14.64 13.69 -23.12
CA ARG A 76 14.07 14.03 -24.45
C ARG A 76 13.78 15.51 -24.63
N TYR A 77 13.28 16.19 -23.60
CA TYR A 77 12.94 17.62 -23.68
C TYR A 77 14.19 18.49 -23.69
N PHE A 78 15.11 18.29 -22.75
CA PHE A 78 16.33 19.09 -22.65
C PHE A 78 17.46 18.63 -23.57
N GLY A 79 17.50 17.35 -23.97
CA GLY A 79 18.45 16.87 -24.97
C GLY A 79 18.17 17.36 -26.39
N LYS A 80 16.97 17.91 -26.66
CA LYS A 80 16.62 18.51 -27.95
C LYS A 80 17.07 19.97 -28.07
N GLU A 81 17.27 20.68 -26.95
CA GLU A 81 17.78 22.05 -26.92
C GLU A 81 19.29 22.14 -27.18
N SER A 82 20.05 21.06 -26.97
CA SER A 82 21.51 21.03 -27.21
C SER A 82 21.91 20.64 -28.64
N SER A 83 20.97 20.54 -29.58
CA SER A 83 21.23 20.20 -31.00
C SER A 83 20.64 21.20 -32.00
N ILE A 84 20.37 22.44 -31.56
CA ILE A 84 20.06 23.58 -32.43
C ILE A 84 21.25 24.55 -32.40
#